data_AF-A0A0S8HGR9-F1
#
_entry.id   AF-A0A0S8HGR9-F1
#
_cell.length_a   1.000
_cell.length_b   1.000
_cell.length_c   1.000
_cell.angle_alpha   90.00
_cell.angle_beta   90.00
_cell.angle_gamma   90.00
#
_symmetry.space_group_name_H-M   'P 1'
#
loop_
_entity.id
_entity.type
_entity.pdbx_description
1 polymer ?
#
loop_
_entity_poly.entity_id
_entity_poly.type
_entity_poly.pdbx_seq_one_letter_code
_entity_poly.pdbx_strand_id
1 'polypeptide(L)'
;MARARNKYSDYLQYLGLRLFGMFAHMFEVSKSYRTARWMGELMWRIDRRHRRVACGHLRLSFPHWPEARVRRVARKSFHNLLYLGVEVLFMPRLIKPNRWRRHVRFRNMGQMLRLMLRQESGLILVTGHFGNFLVVEYTMAAVGIPTVSVARPLDNPYVWNHMMKLLEGNSQR
;
A
#
# COMPACT_ATOMS: atom_id res chain seq x y z
N MET A 1 -3.69 -21.27 18.58
CA MET A 1 -2.36 -21.21 19.23
C MET A 1 -1.40 -20.51 18.29
N ALA A 2 -0.74 -19.43 18.73
CA ALA A 2 0.27 -18.77 17.89
C ALA A 2 1.44 -19.75 17.66
N ARG A 3 1.84 -19.94 16.39
CA ARG A 3 2.91 -20.86 16.02
C ARG A 3 4.21 -20.42 16.70
N ALA A 4 4.97 -21.35 17.28
CA ALA A 4 6.26 -21.04 17.87
C ALA A 4 7.16 -20.34 16.84
N ARG A 5 7.67 -19.16 17.21
CA ARG A 5 8.44 -18.30 16.30
C ARG A 5 9.84 -18.85 16.10
N ASN A 6 10.28 -18.91 14.85
CA ASN A 6 11.65 -19.30 14.52
C ASN A 6 12.41 -18.06 14.04
N LYS A 7 13.33 -17.56 14.87
CA LYS A 7 14.16 -16.38 14.57
C LYS A 7 14.87 -16.48 13.21
N TYR A 8 15.36 -17.66 12.85
CA TYR A 8 16.05 -17.89 11.58
C TYR A 8 15.08 -17.78 10.40
N SER A 9 13.87 -18.32 10.53
CA SER A 9 12.82 -18.17 9.53
C SER A 9 12.42 -16.71 9.35
N ASP A 10 12.22 -15.97 10.46
CA ASP A 10 11.89 -14.55 10.43
C ASP A 10 13.02 -13.75 9.74
N TYR A 11 14.29 -14.06 10.04
CA TYR A 11 15.42 -13.40 9.42
C TYR A 11 15.57 -13.74 7.93
N LEU A 12 15.37 -15.00 7.53
CA LEU A 12 15.40 -15.42 6.13
C LEU A 12 14.28 -14.76 5.30
N GLN A 13 13.08 -14.63 5.85
CA GLN A 13 11.99 -13.88 5.22
C GLN A 13 12.37 -12.41 5.04
N TYR A 14 12.97 -11.79 6.06
CA TYR A 14 13.43 -10.41 5.98
C TYR A 14 14.54 -10.24 4.93
N LEU A 15 15.53 -11.14 4.91
CA LEU A 15 16.58 -11.14 3.89
C LEU A 15 15.99 -11.29 2.49
N GLY A 16 15.05 -12.22 2.31
CA GLY A 16 14.32 -12.41 1.05
C GLY A 16 13.58 -11.14 0.61
N LEU A 17 12.89 -10.46 1.52
CA LEU A 17 12.24 -9.16 1.25
C LEU A 17 13.25 -8.12 0.78
N ARG A 18 14.41 -8.02 1.45
CA ARG A 18 15.46 -7.04 1.11
C ARG A 18 16.10 -7.32 -0.24
N LEU A 19 16.42 -8.58 -0.53
CA LEU A 19 16.98 -9.00 -1.83
C LEU A 19 15.98 -8.78 -2.95
N PHE A 20 14.71 -9.13 -2.73
CA PHE A 20 13.63 -8.87 -3.68
C PHE A 20 13.48 -7.37 -3.96
N GLY A 21 13.46 -6.53 -2.93
CA GLY A 21 13.36 -5.08 -3.10
C GLY A 21 14.54 -4.50 -3.86
N MET A 22 15.76 -4.95 -3.55
CA MET A 22 16.97 -4.56 -4.28
C MET A 22 16.89 -4.92 -5.76
N PHE A 23 16.52 -6.16 -6.07
CA PHE A 23 16.35 -6.63 -7.44
C PHE A 23 15.26 -5.85 -8.18
N ALA A 24 14.11 -5.67 -7.55
CA ALA A 24 13.00 -4.92 -8.13
C ALA A 24 13.39 -3.46 -8.46
N HIS A 25 14.22 -2.82 -7.64
CA HIS A 25 14.70 -1.45 -7.88
C HIS A 25 15.68 -1.32 -9.05
N MET A 26 16.23 -2.42 -9.57
CA MET A 26 17.04 -2.42 -10.80
C MET A 26 16.18 -2.14 -12.04
N PHE A 27 14.87 -2.35 -11.96
CA PHE A 27 13.95 -2.13 -13.07
C PHE A 27 13.27 -0.77 -12.99
N GLU A 28 12.86 -0.26 -14.15
CA GLU A 28 11.98 0.90 -14.23
C GLU A 28 10.60 0.60 -13.66
N VAL A 29 10.00 1.59 -13.01
CA VAL A 29 8.65 1.50 -12.43
C VAL A 29 7.62 1.02 -13.46
N SER A 30 7.72 1.47 -14.71
CA SER A 30 6.84 1.07 -15.82
C SER A 30 6.92 -0.43 -16.13
N LYS A 31 8.12 -1.02 -16.09
CA LYS A 31 8.36 -2.46 -16.25
C LYS A 31 7.75 -3.22 -15.08
N SER A 32 7.95 -2.74 -13.86
CA SER A 32 7.37 -3.33 -12.65
C SER A 32 5.83 -3.37 -12.69
N TYR A 33 5.16 -2.33 -13.20
CA TYR A 33 3.71 -2.36 -13.40
C TYR A 33 3.25 -3.41 -14.42
N ARG A 34 4.00 -3.60 -15.52
CA ARG A 34 3.69 -4.66 -16.50
C ARG A 34 3.81 -6.04 -15.88
N THR A 35 4.88 -6.28 -15.12
CA THR A 35 5.08 -7.52 -14.38
C THR A 35 3.98 -7.73 -13.34
N ALA A 36 3.63 -6.71 -12.56
CA ALA A 36 2.56 -6.75 -11.58
C ALA A 36 1.20 -7.07 -12.19
N ARG A 37 0.88 -6.53 -13.37
CA ARG A 37 -0.34 -6.85 -14.11
C ARG A 37 -0.38 -8.33 -14.50
N TRP A 38 0.73 -8.85 -15.02
CA TRP A 38 0.84 -10.27 -15.39
C TRP A 38 0.74 -11.19 -14.16
N MET A 39 1.41 -10.84 -13.06
CA MET A 39 1.30 -11.57 -11.80
C MET A 39 -0.11 -11.54 -11.23
N GLY A 40 -0.79 -10.39 -11.29
CA GLY A 40 -2.19 -10.29 -10.86
C GLY A 40 -3.13 -11.12 -11.72
N GLU A 41 -2.84 -11.26 -13.02
CA GLU A 41 -3.55 -12.17 -13.91
C GLU A 41 -3.33 -13.64 -13.52
N LEU A 42 -2.09 -14.01 -13.23
CA LEU A 42 -1.76 -15.36 -12.77
C LEU A 42 -2.45 -15.66 -11.43
N MET A 43 -2.40 -14.72 -10.48
CA MET A 43 -3.06 -14.83 -9.19
C MET A 43 -4.58 -15.01 -9.34
N TRP A 44 -5.22 -14.28 -10.25
CA TRP A 44 -6.65 -14.45 -10.56
C TRP A 44 -6.99 -15.87 -11.05
N ARG A 45 -6.10 -16.50 -11.83
CA ARG A 45 -6.31 -17.84 -12.39
C ARG A 45 -6.16 -18.93 -11.32
N ILE A 46 -5.12 -18.80 -10.49
CA ILE A 46 -4.73 -19.81 -9.50
C ILE A 46 -5.55 -19.69 -8.21
N ASP A 47 -5.73 -18.47 -7.69
CA ASP A 47 -6.33 -18.22 -6.39
C ASP A 47 -7.87 -18.20 -6.44
N ARG A 48 -8.43 -19.39 -6.60
CA ARG A 48 -9.87 -19.60 -6.70
C ARG A 48 -10.61 -19.14 -5.43
N ARG A 49 -9.98 -19.24 -4.26
CA ARG A 49 -10.59 -18.88 -2.97
C ARG A 49 -10.81 -17.38 -2.90
N HIS A 50 -9.76 -16.58 -3.04
CA HIS A 50 -9.90 -15.12 -2.95
C HIS A 50 -10.71 -14.56 -4.12
N ARG A 51 -10.69 -15.23 -5.28
CA ARG A 51 -11.57 -14.87 -6.40
C ARG A 51 -13.05 -14.96 -6.02
N ARG A 52 -13.46 -16.05 -5.37
CA ARG A 52 -14.85 -16.21 -4.90
C ARG A 52 -15.23 -15.15 -3.88
N VAL A 53 -14.33 -14.87 -2.92
CA VAL A 53 -14.54 -13.82 -1.91
C VAL A 53 -14.72 -12.45 -2.57
N ALA A 54 -13.81 -12.06 -3.47
CA ALA A 54 -13.87 -10.77 -4.17
C ALA A 54 -15.18 -10.62 -4.98
N CYS A 55 -15.59 -11.64 -5.73
CA CYS A 55 -16.87 -11.62 -6.42
C CYS A 55 -18.06 -11.56 -5.45
N GLY A 56 -18.01 -12.31 -4.35
CA GLY A 56 -19.06 -12.31 -3.32
C GLY A 56 -19.25 -10.92 -2.70
N HIS A 57 -18.17 -10.26 -2.29
CA HIS A 57 -18.22 -8.89 -1.77
C HIS A 57 -18.82 -7.92 -2.80
N LEU A 58 -18.39 -8.00 -4.06
CA LEU A 58 -18.94 -7.14 -5.11
C LEU A 58 -20.44 -7.38 -5.37
N ARG A 59 -20.93 -8.62 -5.29
CA ARG A 59 -22.37 -8.89 -5.43
C ARG A 59 -23.17 -8.32 -4.25
N LEU A 60 -22.63 -8.42 -3.03
CA LEU A 60 -23.27 -7.84 -1.85
C LEU A 60 -23.27 -6.31 -1.88
N SER A 61 -22.15 -5.69 -2.26
CA SER A 61 -22.01 -4.23 -2.34
C SER A 61 -22.71 -3.62 -3.55
N PHE A 62 -22.84 -4.36 -4.66
CA PHE A 62 -23.46 -3.89 -5.89
C PHE A 62 -24.44 -4.94 -6.46
N PRO A 63 -25.61 -5.16 -5.82
CA PRO A 63 -26.55 -6.22 -6.22
C PRO A 63 -27.10 -6.08 -7.64
N HIS A 64 -27.14 -4.86 -8.16
CA HIS A 64 -27.63 -4.53 -9.50
C HIS A 64 -26.58 -4.69 -10.61
N TRP A 65 -25.33 -5.06 -10.29
CA TRP A 65 -24.29 -5.21 -11.30
C TRP A 65 -24.45 -6.52 -12.08
N PRO A 66 -24.32 -6.49 -13.42
CA PRO A 66 -24.28 -7.73 -14.19
C PRO A 66 -23.04 -8.54 -13.81
N GLU A 67 -23.18 -9.85 -13.79
CA GLU A 67 -22.14 -10.80 -13.38
C GLU A 67 -20.82 -10.62 -14.17
N ALA A 68 -20.90 -10.24 -15.45
CA ALA A 68 -19.73 -9.91 -16.27
C ALA A 68 -18.94 -8.71 -15.69
N ARG A 69 -19.62 -7.68 -15.18
CA ARG A 69 -19.00 -6.53 -14.53
C ARG A 69 -18.38 -6.93 -13.19
N VAL A 70 -19.09 -7.72 -12.39
CA VAL A 70 -18.58 -8.26 -11.11
C VAL A 70 -17.24 -8.98 -11.32
N ARG A 71 -17.20 -9.95 -12.23
CA ARG A 71 -15.96 -10.70 -12.52
C ARG A 71 -14.85 -9.81 -13.07
N ARG A 72 -15.18 -8.85 -13.94
CA ARG A 72 -14.20 -7.93 -14.51
C ARG A 72 -13.57 -7.03 -13.43
N VAL A 73 -14.38 -6.49 -12.51
CA VAL A 73 -13.89 -5.62 -11.44
C VAL A 73 -13.13 -6.43 -10.40
N ALA A 74 -13.61 -7.62 -10.02
CA ALA A 74 -12.88 -8.53 -9.15
C ALA A 74 -11.50 -8.88 -9.75
N ARG A 75 -11.42 -9.22 -11.03
CA ARG A 75 -10.13 -9.48 -11.69
C ARG A 75 -9.21 -8.26 -11.66
N LYS A 76 -9.74 -7.05 -11.88
CA LYS A 76 -8.95 -5.81 -11.78
C LYS A 76 -8.48 -5.52 -10.35
N SER A 77 -9.22 -5.93 -9.32
CA SER A 77 -8.78 -5.75 -7.93
C SER A 77 -7.55 -6.59 -7.60
N PHE A 78 -7.41 -7.77 -8.23
CA PHE A 78 -6.18 -8.57 -8.14
C PHE A 78 -4.99 -7.81 -8.73
N HIS A 79 -5.15 -7.19 -9.90
CA HIS A 79 -4.09 -6.34 -10.49
C HIS A 79 -3.75 -5.17 -9.56
N ASN A 80 -4.77 -4.51 -8.99
CA ASN A 80 -4.59 -3.40 -8.07
C ASN A 80 -3.83 -3.78 -6.79
N LEU A 81 -4.00 -5.01 -6.29
CA LEU A 81 -3.22 -5.51 -5.15
C LEU A 81 -1.73 -5.60 -5.47
N LEU A 82 -1.37 -6.07 -6.68
CA LEU A 82 0.03 -6.11 -7.09
C LEU A 82 0.58 -4.71 -7.40
N TYR A 83 -0.26 -3.80 -7.92
CA TYR A 83 0.10 -2.40 -8.09
C TYR A 83 0.39 -1.73 -6.76
N LEU A 84 -0.44 -1.95 -5.74
CA LEU A 84 -0.18 -1.48 -4.37
C LEU A 84 1.20 -1.93 -3.88
N GLY A 85 1.55 -3.21 -4.08
CA GLY A 85 2.87 -3.74 -3.70
C GLY A 85 4.02 -3.03 -4.41
N VAL A 86 3.91 -2.80 -5.73
CA VAL A 86 4.90 -2.03 -6.49
C VAL A 86 4.98 -0.60 -5.98
N GLU A 87 3.85 0.06 -5.77
CA GLU A 87 3.83 1.45 -5.32
C GLU A 87 4.48 1.60 -3.94
N VAL A 88 4.15 0.74 -2.97
CA VAL A 88 4.79 0.73 -1.65
C VAL A 88 6.29 0.52 -1.74
N LEU A 89 6.73 -0.38 -2.62
CA LEU A 89 8.15 -0.67 -2.82
C LEU A 89 8.91 0.53 -3.38
N PHE A 90 8.35 1.23 -4.38
CA PHE A 90 9.01 2.35 -5.04
C PHE A 90 8.78 3.70 -4.35
N MET A 91 7.78 3.79 -3.47
CA MET A 91 7.38 5.02 -2.79
C MET A 91 8.55 5.73 -2.09
N PRO A 92 9.44 5.07 -1.31
CA PRO A 92 10.58 5.75 -0.69
C PRO A 92 11.58 6.36 -1.68
N ARG A 93 11.69 5.77 -2.87
CA ARG A 93 12.53 6.29 -3.94
C ARG A 93 11.85 7.43 -4.69
N LEU A 94 10.53 7.49 -4.77
CA LEU A 94 9.78 8.44 -5.62
C LEU A 94 9.28 9.66 -4.86
N ILE A 95 8.78 9.47 -3.64
CA ILE A 95 8.18 10.52 -2.82
C ILE A 95 9.25 11.08 -1.88
N LYS A 96 9.90 12.15 -2.33
CA LYS A 96 10.86 12.94 -1.54
C LYS A 96 10.36 14.38 -1.41
N PRO A 97 10.79 15.13 -0.38
CA PRO A 97 10.33 16.50 -0.14
C PRO A 97 10.41 17.43 -1.37
N ASN A 98 11.45 17.29 -2.20
CA ASN A 98 11.66 18.14 -3.37
C ASN A 98 10.93 17.70 -4.66
N ARG A 99 10.27 16.53 -4.70
CA ARG A 99 9.75 15.95 -5.95
C ARG A 99 8.46 15.14 -5.83
N TRP A 100 7.87 15.04 -4.65
CA TRP A 100 6.59 14.35 -4.43
C TRP A 100 5.48 14.82 -5.39
N ARG A 101 5.46 16.12 -5.75
CA ARG A 101 4.46 16.74 -6.66
C ARG A 101 4.45 16.13 -8.07
N ARG A 102 5.51 15.43 -8.48
CA ARG A 102 5.56 14.70 -9.76
C ARG A 102 4.69 13.43 -9.74
N HIS A 103 4.39 12.91 -8.55
CA HIS A 103 3.73 11.62 -8.36
C HIS A 103 2.39 11.75 -7.65
N VAL A 104 2.20 12.78 -6.82
CA VAL A 104 0.98 12.98 -6.03
C VAL A 104 0.38 14.35 -6.33
N ARG A 105 -0.95 14.37 -6.56
CA ARG A 105 -1.75 15.58 -6.70
C ARG A 105 -2.89 15.53 -5.70
N PHE A 106 -2.99 16.54 -4.85
CA PHE A 106 -4.14 16.69 -3.96
C PHE A 106 -5.31 17.31 -4.73
N ARG A 107 -6.48 16.68 -4.63
CA ARG A 107 -7.72 17.18 -5.23
C ARG A 107 -8.71 17.48 -4.12
N ASN A 108 -9.29 18.68 -4.12
CA ASN A 108 -10.30 19.13 -3.16
C ASN A 108 -9.85 19.05 -1.68
N MET A 109 -8.54 19.16 -1.40
CA MET A 109 -8.01 19.06 -0.02
C MET A 109 -7.79 20.40 0.68
N GLY A 110 -8.28 21.51 0.13
CA GLY A 110 -8.03 22.84 0.68
C GLY A 110 -8.53 23.01 2.12
N GLN A 111 -9.69 22.45 2.46
CA GLN A 111 -10.20 22.48 3.84
C GLN A 111 -9.33 21.65 4.78
N MET A 112 -8.96 20.43 4.38
CA MET A 112 -8.08 19.56 5.17
C MET A 112 -6.73 20.26 5.46
N LEU A 113 -6.09 20.83 4.43
CA LEU A 113 -4.84 21.55 4.58
C LEU A 113 -4.98 22.77 5.49
N ARG A 114 -6.07 23.53 5.39
CA ARG A 114 -6.34 24.65 6.31
C ARG A 114 -6.47 24.19 7.76
N LEU A 115 -7.20 23.10 8.00
CA LEU A 115 -7.36 22.53 9.35
C LEU A 115 -6.02 22.03 9.91
N MET A 116 -5.21 21.37 9.08
CA MET A 116 -3.87 20.90 9.45
C MET A 116 -2.91 22.05 9.78
N LEU A 117 -2.95 23.14 9.00
CA LEU A 117 -2.04 24.28 9.19
C LEU A 117 -2.42 25.16 10.39
N ARG A 118 -3.72 25.29 10.68
CA ARG A 118 -4.20 26.10 11.81
C ARG A 118 -3.91 25.45 13.17
N GLN A 119 -3.93 24.11 13.24
CA GLN A 119 -3.69 23.35 14.47
C GLN A 119 -4.59 23.76 15.65
N GLU A 120 -5.75 24.36 15.38
CA GLU A 120 -6.70 24.82 16.40
C GLU A 120 -7.44 23.64 17.09
N SER A 121 -7.44 22.46 16.47
CA SER A 121 -8.09 21.25 16.97
C SER A 121 -7.41 19.98 16.42
N GLY A 122 -7.53 18.86 17.12
CA GLY A 122 -7.09 17.55 16.60
C GLY A 122 -7.85 17.15 15.33
N LEU A 123 -7.15 16.56 14.36
CA LEU A 123 -7.73 16.08 13.10
C LEU A 123 -7.63 14.54 13.01
N ILE A 124 -8.74 13.88 12.72
CA ILE A 124 -8.77 12.45 12.42
C ILE A 124 -8.98 12.25 10.92
N LEU A 125 -8.01 11.62 10.27
CA LEU A 125 -8.08 11.24 8.86
C LEU A 125 -8.55 9.79 8.77
N VAL A 126 -9.68 9.56 8.10
CA VAL A 126 -10.23 8.22 7.89
C VAL A 126 -10.17 7.87 6.40
N THR A 127 -9.58 6.73 6.09
CA THR A 127 -9.51 6.19 4.72
C THR A 127 -9.88 4.71 4.70
N GLY A 128 -10.44 4.26 3.57
CA GLY A 128 -10.62 2.84 3.29
C GLY A 128 -9.33 2.19 2.78
N HIS A 129 -9.28 0.86 2.80
CA HIS A 129 -8.26 0.06 2.11
C HIS A 129 -8.49 0.10 0.59
N PHE A 130 -8.36 1.29 0.00
CA PHE A 130 -8.68 1.58 -1.39
C PHE A 130 -7.52 2.26 -2.10
N GLY A 131 -7.22 1.83 -3.32
CA GLY A 131 -6.04 2.30 -4.06
C GLY A 131 -4.77 2.04 -3.25
N ASN A 132 -3.95 3.08 -3.10
CA ASN A 132 -2.81 3.08 -2.21
C ASN A 132 -3.00 4.12 -1.12
N PHE A 133 -3.57 3.68 -0.01
CA PHE A 133 -3.82 4.51 1.15
C PHE A 133 -2.52 4.91 1.89
N LEU A 134 -1.46 4.11 1.77
CA LEU A 134 -0.15 4.40 2.40
C LEU A 134 0.54 5.61 1.78
N VAL A 135 0.22 5.94 0.52
CA VAL A 135 0.79 7.12 -0.16
C VAL A 135 0.42 8.42 0.55
N VAL A 136 -0.75 8.48 1.19
CA VAL A 136 -1.24 9.70 1.86
C VAL A 136 -0.35 9.99 3.05
N GLU A 137 -0.24 9.04 3.98
CA GLU A 137 0.61 9.13 5.16
C GLU A 137 2.06 9.43 4.79
N TYR A 138 2.61 8.69 3.83
CA TYR A 138 3.99 8.89 3.41
C TYR A 138 4.25 10.26 2.78
N THR A 139 3.27 10.81 2.06
CA THR A 139 3.35 12.16 1.49
C THR A 139 3.22 13.22 2.56
N MET A 140 2.32 13.07 3.54
CA MET A 140 2.19 13.99 4.68
C MET A 140 3.51 14.10 5.44
N ALA A 141 4.12 12.95 5.74
CA ALA A 141 5.44 12.88 6.35
C ALA A 141 6.49 13.61 5.49
N ALA A 142 6.56 13.32 4.18
CA ALA A 142 7.50 13.97 3.27
C ALA A 142 7.34 15.49 3.12
N VAL A 143 6.18 16.05 3.47
CA VAL A 143 5.94 17.52 3.49
C VAL A 143 6.02 18.13 4.89
N GLY A 144 6.42 17.36 5.90
CA GLY A 144 6.61 17.85 7.27
C GLY A 144 5.31 18.04 8.06
N ILE A 145 4.22 17.37 7.66
CA ILE A 145 2.98 17.39 8.45
C ILE A 145 3.05 16.22 9.44
N PRO A 146 3.04 16.49 10.76
CA PRO A 146 3.08 15.43 11.76
C PRO A 146 1.79 14.62 11.72
N THR A 147 1.90 13.31 11.53
CA THR A 147 0.77 12.37 11.52
C THR A 147 1.08 11.18 12.39
N VAL A 148 0.07 10.68 13.09
CA VAL A 148 0.15 9.44 13.88
C VAL A 148 -0.85 8.45 13.32
N SER A 149 -0.39 7.23 13.04
CA SER A 149 -1.21 6.12 12.56
C SER A 149 -1.20 4.98 13.56
N VAL A 150 -2.36 4.32 13.69
CA VAL A 150 -2.50 3.13 14.52
C VAL A 150 -2.34 1.90 13.62
N ALA A 151 -1.34 1.08 13.90
CA ALA A 151 -1.09 -0.16 13.17
C ALA A 151 -0.82 -1.32 14.11
N ARG A 152 -1.34 -2.51 13.77
CA ARG A 152 -0.97 -3.75 14.46
C ARG A 152 0.45 -4.15 14.04
N PRO A 153 1.34 -4.51 14.98
CA PRO A 153 2.65 -5.06 14.65
C PRO A 153 2.57 -6.25 13.70
N LEU A 154 3.42 -6.25 12.67
CA LEU A 154 3.58 -7.41 11.79
C LEU A 154 4.22 -8.57 12.57
N ASP A 155 3.84 -9.79 12.19
CA ASP A 155 4.32 -10.99 12.90
C ASP A 155 5.85 -11.10 12.86
N ASN A 156 6.48 -10.73 11.74
CA ASN A 156 7.94 -10.69 11.58
C ASN A 156 8.52 -9.36 12.09
N PRO A 157 9.40 -9.36 13.12
CA PRO A 157 9.82 -8.14 13.79
C PRO A 157 10.86 -7.36 12.98
N TYR A 158 11.65 -8.04 12.16
CA TYR A 158 12.63 -7.42 11.27
C TYR A 158 11.93 -6.66 10.14
N VAL A 159 10.88 -7.26 9.57
CA VAL A 159 10.02 -6.59 8.58
C VAL A 159 9.27 -5.42 9.22
N TRP A 160 8.69 -5.61 10.42
CA TRP A 160 8.02 -4.54 11.16
C TRP A 160 8.94 -3.34 11.38
N ASN A 161 10.12 -3.57 11.97
CA ASN A 161 11.07 -2.51 12.26
C ASN A 161 11.57 -1.81 10.99
N HIS A 162 11.74 -2.54 9.88
CA HIS A 162 12.07 -1.92 8.61
C HIS A 162 10.95 -1.03 8.09
N MET A 163 9.70 -1.48 8.15
CA MET A 163 8.53 -0.72 7.72
C MET A 163 8.34 0.55 8.55
N MET A 164 8.47 0.45 9.88
CA MET A 164 8.39 1.63 10.77
C MET A 164 9.48 2.65 10.45
N LYS A 165 10.73 2.22 10.27
CA LYS A 165 11.82 3.12 9.86
C LYS A 165 11.56 3.82 8.53
N LEU A 166 10.89 3.16 7.58
CA LEU A 166 10.52 3.81 6.30
C LEU A 166 9.50 4.91 6.52
N LEU A 167 8.49 4.68 7.37
CA LEU A 167 7.44 5.65 7.66
C LEU A 167 7.97 6.80 8.54
N GLU A 168 8.69 6.49 9.61
CA GLU A 168 9.30 7.46 10.53
C GLU A 168 10.41 8.29 9.87
N GLY A 169 11.26 7.68 9.03
CA GLY A 169 12.37 8.38 8.38
C GLY A 169 11.93 9.49 7.43
N ASN A 170 10.66 9.47 7.01
CA ASN A 170 10.05 10.55 6.24
C ASN A 170 9.33 11.58 7.10
N SER A 171 8.91 11.22 8.32
CA SER A 171 8.34 12.14 9.29
C SER A 171 9.51 12.79 10.03
N GLN A 172 10.16 13.77 9.40
CA GLN A 172 11.17 14.54 10.12
C GLN A 172 10.53 15.17 11.36
N ARG A 173 11.22 15.03 12.50
CA ARG A 173 10.86 15.59 13.81
C ARG A 173 10.54 17.07 13.72
#